data_AF-A0A3N5EUQ7-F1
#
_entry.id   AF-A0A3N5EUQ7-F1
#
_cell.length_a   1.000
_cell.length_b   1.000
_cell.length_c   1.000
_cell.angle_alpha   90.00
_cell.angle_beta   90.00
_cell.angle_gamma   90.00
#
_symmetry.space_group_name_H-M   'P 1'
#
loop_
_entity.id
_entity.type
_entity.pdbx_description
1 polymer ?
#
loop_
_entity_poly.entity_id
_entity_poly.type
_entity_poly.pdbx_seq_one_letter_code
_entity_poly.pdbx_strand_id
1 'polypeptide(L)'
;PPHALRRYFIHIAVLLFAAIIWAETVTDLKNSPLGTALLLLSILTGATVMAMLFKGQAWCRYVCPLGKVIGAGATMSMIELRATPDLCRSCDTTACKKGRPGLRGCPVYLGAHNIKNSLDCLLCGRCVLLCERESPRLLLRNPFVELLAIKGRDLTCTFIIPFLAGSQWARFIVEDAKYQSLIPPLFGPPALSFSLLLIFCFAVFLGIITFGNRLLGMRRSSLPIHCSPMIPVLTPLAFSGELIYRLKYLLSEAGNFPTVLTRQFGLTIEHFSFVIPASAISLLEILILALGCLGSFYVIALFRQKQSESGQTGFCRSLQILVSSVAIVYFLLIG
;
A
#
# COMPACT_ATOMS: atom_id res chain seq x y z
N PRO A 1 -18.04 13.15 5.67
CA PRO A 1 -17.23 14.20 6.35
C PRO A 1 -17.06 15.42 5.43
N PRO A 2 -16.96 16.65 5.98
CA PRO A 2 -16.78 17.87 5.19
C PRO A 2 -15.48 17.83 4.37
N HIS A 3 -15.44 18.55 3.24
CA HIS A 3 -14.34 18.44 2.26
C HIS A 3 -12.97 18.82 2.86
N ALA A 4 -12.92 19.78 3.78
CA ALA A 4 -11.70 20.22 4.45
C ALA A 4 -11.08 19.12 5.34
N LEU A 5 -11.92 18.33 6.03
CA LEU A 5 -11.48 17.26 6.93
C LEU A 5 -10.77 16.11 6.19
N ARG A 6 -11.08 15.92 4.89
CA ARG A 6 -10.50 14.85 4.07
C ARG A 6 -8.98 14.97 3.90
N ARG A 7 -8.43 16.17 3.88
CA ARG A 7 -6.97 16.37 3.77
C ARG A 7 -6.26 15.93 5.05
N TYR A 8 -6.83 16.27 6.21
CA TYR A 8 -6.29 15.87 7.52
C TYR A 8 -6.33 14.37 7.75
N PHE A 9 -7.38 13.68 7.29
CA PHE A 9 -7.48 12.23 7.45
C PHE A 9 -6.36 11.44 6.77
N ILE A 10 -5.77 11.96 5.69
CA ILE A 10 -4.63 11.29 5.03
C ILE A 10 -3.40 11.36 5.93
N HIS A 11 -3.12 12.51 6.54
CA HIS A 11 -2.02 12.65 7.50
C HIS A 11 -2.25 11.80 8.75
N ILE A 12 -3.48 11.71 9.23
CA ILE A 12 -3.86 10.82 10.34
C ILE A 12 -3.61 9.35 9.95
N ALA A 13 -3.98 8.94 8.74
CA ALA A 13 -3.75 7.57 8.27
C ALA A 13 -2.25 7.23 8.20
N VAL A 14 -1.42 8.14 7.68
CA VAL A 14 0.04 7.94 7.64
C VAL A 14 0.64 7.89 9.04
N LEU A 15 0.22 8.79 9.93
CA LEU A 15 0.68 8.81 11.32
C LEU A 15 0.26 7.55 12.08
N LEU A 16 -0.97 7.07 11.88
CA LEU A 16 -1.46 5.83 12.47
C LEU A 16 -0.70 4.62 11.90
N PHE A 17 -0.38 4.63 10.60
CA PHE A 17 0.46 3.58 10.01
C PHE A 17 1.86 3.57 10.64
N ALA A 18 2.46 4.75 10.82
CA ALA A 18 3.75 4.88 11.50
C ALA A 18 3.70 4.43 12.96
N ALA A 19 2.64 4.79 13.69
CA ALA A 19 2.43 4.36 15.06
C ALA A 19 2.29 2.83 15.19
N ILE A 20 1.58 2.19 14.25
CA ILE A 20 1.45 0.72 14.22
C ILE A 20 2.81 0.06 13.99
N ILE A 21 3.58 0.51 13.00
CA ILE A 21 4.92 -0.05 12.72
C ILE A 21 5.86 0.18 13.90
N TRP A 22 5.83 1.38 14.49
CA TRP A 22 6.63 1.71 15.66
C TRP A 22 6.27 0.83 16.86
N ALA A 23 4.99 0.63 17.13
CA ALA A 23 4.54 -0.27 18.20
C ALA A 23 4.97 -1.71 17.91
N GLU A 24 4.77 -2.21 16.67
CA GLU A 24 5.15 -3.57 16.25
C GLU A 24 6.65 -3.83 16.49
N THR A 25 7.52 -2.88 16.13
CA THR A 25 8.97 -3.05 16.24
C THR A 25 9.53 -2.78 17.65
N VAL A 26 9.02 -1.78 18.37
CA VAL A 26 9.58 -1.39 19.67
C VAL A 26 9.08 -2.27 20.81
N THR A 27 7.82 -2.71 20.76
CA THR A 27 7.21 -3.53 21.83
C THR A 27 7.27 -5.03 21.54
N ASP A 28 7.90 -5.41 20.42
CA ASP A 28 7.96 -6.77 19.91
C ASP A 28 6.59 -7.47 19.90
N LEU A 29 5.60 -6.74 19.40
CA LEU A 29 4.19 -7.11 19.48
C LEU A 29 3.91 -8.47 18.80
N LYS A 30 4.77 -8.85 17.86
CA LYS A 30 4.73 -10.12 17.10
C LYS A 30 4.79 -11.35 18.00
N ASN A 31 5.53 -11.27 19.10
CA ASN A 31 5.75 -12.39 20.03
C ASN A 31 4.80 -12.35 21.24
N SER A 32 4.00 -11.28 21.39
CA SER A 32 3.07 -11.11 22.51
C SER A 32 1.61 -11.23 22.07
N PRO A 33 0.87 -12.29 22.47
CA PRO A 33 -0.53 -12.45 22.12
C PRO A 33 -1.41 -11.35 22.73
N LEU A 34 -1.08 -10.91 23.95
CA LEU A 34 -1.79 -9.82 24.63
C LEU A 34 -1.59 -8.48 23.92
N GLY A 35 -0.37 -8.18 23.48
CA GLY A 35 -0.06 -6.97 22.73
C GLY A 35 -0.82 -6.91 21.41
N THR A 36 -0.81 -8.01 20.65
CA THR A 36 -1.55 -8.11 19.39
C THR A 36 -3.06 -8.00 19.61
N ALA A 37 -3.62 -8.64 20.64
CA ALA A 37 -5.03 -8.53 20.97
C ALA A 37 -5.44 -7.09 21.33
N LEU A 38 -4.64 -6.39 22.13
CA LEU A 38 -4.90 -4.99 22.50
C LEU A 38 -4.86 -4.07 21.28
N LEU A 39 -3.91 -4.27 20.36
CA LEU A 39 -3.83 -3.53 19.10
C LEU A 39 -5.09 -3.75 18.26
N LEU A 40 -5.52 -5.00 18.06
CA LEU A 40 -6.72 -5.32 17.29
C LEU A 40 -7.99 -4.72 17.93
N LEU A 41 -8.11 -4.79 19.25
CA LEU A 41 -9.21 -4.16 19.99
C LEU A 41 -9.20 -2.64 19.84
N SER A 42 -8.02 -2.01 19.83
CA SER A 42 -7.92 -0.55 19.62
C SER A 42 -8.41 -0.14 18.22
N ILE A 43 -8.04 -0.90 17.19
CA ILE A 43 -8.47 -0.66 15.80
C ILE A 43 -9.98 -0.91 15.66
N LEU A 44 -10.49 -2.00 16.25
CA LEU A 44 -11.92 -2.31 16.25
C LEU A 44 -12.73 -1.22 16.94
N THR A 45 -12.27 -0.77 18.12
CA THR A 45 -12.92 0.30 18.88
C THR A 45 -12.93 1.60 18.07
N GLY A 46 -11.80 1.98 17.47
CA GLY A 46 -11.71 3.15 16.60
C GLY A 46 -12.65 3.07 15.38
N ALA A 47 -12.74 1.91 14.75
CA ALA A 47 -13.65 1.67 13.63
C ALA A 47 -15.12 1.77 14.06
N THR A 48 -15.48 1.19 15.22
CA THR A 48 -16.85 1.23 15.76
C THR A 48 -17.27 2.64 16.15
N VAL A 49 -16.40 3.40 16.85
CA VAL A 49 -16.67 4.81 17.19
C VAL A 49 -16.88 5.64 15.93
N MET A 50 -16.05 5.45 14.90
CA MET A 50 -16.21 6.16 13.64
C MET A 50 -17.47 5.75 12.87
N ALA A 51 -17.90 4.49 12.98
CA ALA A 51 -19.16 4.03 12.39
C ALA A 51 -20.40 4.59 13.12
N MET A 52 -20.30 4.89 14.42
CA MET A 52 -21.35 5.58 15.18
C MET A 52 -21.43 7.07 14.83
N LEU A 53 -20.28 7.74 14.67
CA LEU A 53 -20.22 9.18 14.39
C LEU A 53 -20.49 9.54 12.92
N PHE A 54 -20.05 8.70 11.98
CA PHE A 54 -20.13 8.98 10.55
C PHE A 54 -20.90 7.89 9.82
N LYS A 55 -21.72 8.30 8.85
CA LYS A 55 -22.43 7.35 7.99
C LYS A 55 -21.43 6.53 7.16
N GLY A 56 -21.68 5.21 7.12
CA GLY A 56 -21.00 4.26 6.24
C GLY A 56 -19.61 3.88 6.75
N GLN A 57 -18.83 3.24 5.90
CA GLN A 57 -17.48 2.78 6.23
C GLN A 57 -16.45 3.92 6.10
N ALA A 58 -16.67 5.01 6.86
CA ALA A 58 -15.82 6.21 6.85
C ALA A 58 -14.40 5.90 7.35
N TRP A 59 -14.28 5.01 8.35
CA TRP A 59 -12.99 4.51 8.83
C TRP A 59 -12.17 3.93 7.66
N CYS A 60 -12.71 2.93 6.97
CA CYS A 60 -12.02 2.25 5.87
C CYS A 60 -11.66 3.20 4.72
N ARG A 61 -12.52 4.19 4.43
CA ARG A 61 -12.29 5.12 3.32
C ARG A 61 -11.26 6.20 3.64
N TYR A 62 -11.28 6.75 4.85
CA TYR A 62 -10.54 7.98 5.15
C TYR A 62 -9.40 7.80 6.15
N VAL A 63 -9.58 6.96 7.17
CA VAL A 63 -8.68 6.93 8.36
C VAL A 63 -7.83 5.67 8.40
N CYS A 64 -8.36 4.54 7.97
CA CYS A 64 -7.70 3.25 8.09
C CYS A 64 -6.38 3.23 7.30
N PRO A 65 -5.22 3.05 7.96
CA PRO A 65 -3.92 3.04 7.31
C PRO A 65 -3.82 1.90 6.31
N LEU A 66 -4.27 0.70 6.71
CA LEU A 66 -4.32 -0.48 5.85
C LEU A 66 -5.25 -0.27 4.66
N GLY A 67 -6.38 0.42 4.85
CA GLY A 67 -7.28 0.78 3.75
C GLY A 67 -6.59 1.67 2.71
N LYS A 68 -5.74 2.61 3.15
CA LYS A 68 -4.97 3.48 2.25
C LYS A 68 -3.85 2.74 1.53
N VAL A 69 -3.15 1.84 2.21
CA VAL A 69 -2.12 0.98 1.59
C VAL A 69 -2.77 0.04 0.56
N ILE A 70 -3.84 -0.67 0.93
CA ILE A 70 -4.57 -1.57 0.03
C ILE A 70 -5.16 -0.80 -1.15
N GLY A 71 -5.75 0.37 -0.91
CA GLY A 71 -6.26 1.23 -1.98
C GLY A 71 -5.18 1.66 -2.97
N ALA A 72 -4.00 2.07 -2.46
CA ALA A 72 -2.85 2.37 -3.30
C ALA A 72 -2.39 1.13 -4.10
N GLY A 73 -2.39 -0.05 -3.49
CA GLY A 73 -2.07 -1.31 -4.17
C GLY A 73 -3.12 -1.73 -5.20
N ALA A 74 -4.40 -1.45 -4.96
CA ALA A 74 -5.51 -1.72 -5.87
C ALA A 74 -5.40 -0.94 -7.18
N THR A 75 -4.58 0.11 -7.24
CA THR A 75 -4.29 0.79 -8.51
C THR A 75 -3.41 -0.05 -9.44
N MET A 76 -2.78 -1.09 -8.92
CA MET A 76 -1.97 -2.08 -9.66
C MET A 76 -2.72 -3.38 -9.92
N SER A 77 -4.04 -3.43 -9.69
CA SER A 77 -4.83 -4.62 -9.95
C SER A 77 -5.05 -4.85 -11.45
N MET A 78 -5.04 -6.11 -11.87
CA MET A 78 -5.43 -6.50 -13.25
C MET A 78 -6.95 -6.35 -13.48
N ILE A 79 -7.73 -6.34 -12.41
CA ILE A 79 -9.20 -6.26 -12.46
C ILE A 79 -9.64 -4.92 -11.92
N GLU A 80 -10.51 -4.22 -12.64
CA GLU A 80 -11.15 -2.99 -12.17
C GLU A 80 -12.67 -3.04 -12.30
N LEU A 81 -13.34 -2.28 -11.43
CA LEU A 81 -14.76 -2.01 -11.56
C LEU A 81 -14.92 -0.59 -12.12
N ARG A 82 -15.54 -0.48 -13.29
CA ARG A 82 -15.82 0.81 -13.95
C ARG A 82 -17.25 0.89 -14.43
N ALA A 83 -17.78 2.09 -14.42
CA ALA A 83 -19.11 2.37 -14.92
C ALA A 83 -19.03 3.14 -16.23
N THR A 84 -19.86 2.78 -17.20
CA THR A 84 -19.99 3.54 -18.46
C THR A 84 -20.59 4.92 -18.16
N PRO A 85 -19.85 6.03 -18.36
CA PRO A 85 -20.30 7.37 -17.98
C PRO A 85 -21.63 7.76 -18.61
N ASP A 86 -21.85 7.40 -19.87
CA ASP A 86 -23.07 7.76 -20.61
C ASP A 86 -24.31 7.07 -20.02
N LEU A 87 -24.20 5.78 -19.69
CA LEU A 87 -25.26 5.03 -19.00
C LEU A 87 -25.50 5.54 -17.57
N CYS A 88 -24.49 6.11 -16.92
CA CYS A 88 -24.67 6.73 -15.60
C CYS A 88 -25.29 8.13 -15.67
N ARG A 89 -25.06 8.90 -16.75
CA ARG A 89 -25.50 10.30 -16.86
C ARG A 89 -27.02 10.46 -16.90
N SER A 90 -27.73 9.55 -17.57
CA SER A 90 -29.20 9.63 -17.67
C SER A 90 -29.93 8.97 -16.48
N CYS A 91 -29.24 8.66 -15.37
CA CYS A 91 -29.72 7.74 -14.32
C CYS A 91 -30.23 8.53 -13.11
N ASP A 92 -31.54 8.48 -12.88
CA ASP A 92 -32.19 9.31 -11.85
C ASP A 92 -32.23 8.65 -10.46
N THR A 93 -32.25 7.31 -10.41
CA THR A 93 -32.49 6.58 -9.15
C THR A 93 -31.30 6.63 -8.18
N THR A 94 -30.06 6.72 -8.70
CA THR A 94 -28.80 6.69 -7.92
C THR A 94 -28.74 5.55 -6.88
N ALA A 95 -29.45 4.45 -7.16
CA ALA A 95 -29.62 3.31 -6.24
C ALA A 95 -28.27 2.69 -5.85
N CYS A 96 -27.28 2.67 -6.75
CA CYS A 96 -25.94 2.17 -6.47
C CYS A 96 -25.22 2.91 -5.31
N LYS A 97 -25.60 4.16 -5.02
CA LYS A 97 -25.06 4.95 -3.91
C LYS A 97 -25.98 4.92 -2.68
N LYS A 98 -27.27 5.17 -2.85
CA LYS A 98 -28.24 5.31 -1.74
C LYS A 98 -28.77 3.97 -1.22
N GLY A 99 -28.84 2.95 -2.08
CA GLY A 99 -29.54 1.70 -1.83
C GLY A 99 -31.01 1.76 -2.26
N ARG A 100 -31.72 0.66 -2.00
CA ARG A 100 -33.16 0.44 -2.20
C ARG A 100 -33.76 -0.20 -0.94
N PRO A 101 -35.10 -0.25 -0.80
CA PRO A 101 -35.73 -1.06 0.24
C PRO A 101 -35.15 -2.49 0.24
N GLY A 102 -34.66 -2.96 1.38
CA GLY A 102 -34.03 -4.28 1.53
C GLY A 102 -32.57 -4.39 1.07
N LEU A 103 -32.04 -3.44 0.30
CA LEU A 103 -30.67 -3.49 -0.23
C LEU A 103 -29.88 -2.22 0.06
N ARG A 104 -28.86 -2.32 0.90
CA ARG A 104 -27.96 -1.21 1.22
C ARG A 104 -27.10 -0.83 0.01
N GLY A 105 -26.90 0.47 -0.21
CA GLY A 105 -26.02 1.00 -1.26
C GLY A 105 -24.52 0.73 -1.03
N CYS A 106 -23.69 1.42 -1.81
CA CYS A 106 -22.23 1.39 -1.67
C CYS A 106 -21.80 1.72 -0.23
N PRO A 107 -21.02 0.84 0.45
CA PRO A 107 -20.69 1.00 1.87
C PRO A 107 -19.83 2.24 2.17
N VAL A 108 -19.09 2.73 1.17
CA VAL A 108 -18.25 3.93 1.24
C VAL A 108 -18.89 5.16 0.58
N TYR A 109 -20.17 5.06 0.18
CA TYR A 109 -20.95 6.10 -0.50
C TYR A 109 -20.28 6.72 -1.73
N LEU A 110 -19.49 5.92 -2.46
CA LEU A 110 -18.91 6.33 -3.72
C LEU A 110 -19.96 6.24 -4.84
N GLY A 111 -20.60 5.07 -4.97
CA GLY A 111 -21.51 4.75 -6.07
C GLY A 111 -20.75 4.52 -7.40
N ALA A 112 -21.31 3.71 -8.30
CA ALA A 112 -20.66 3.33 -9.56
C ALA A 112 -20.19 4.54 -10.39
N HIS A 113 -21.02 5.58 -10.46
CA HIS A 113 -20.73 6.79 -11.23
C HIS A 113 -19.46 7.53 -10.79
N ASN A 114 -19.09 7.44 -9.50
CA ASN A 114 -17.97 8.21 -8.95
C ASN A 114 -16.69 7.37 -8.81
N ILE A 115 -16.67 6.14 -9.33
CA ILE A 115 -15.47 5.29 -9.36
C ILE A 115 -14.56 5.77 -10.50
N LYS A 116 -13.77 6.81 -10.22
CA LYS A 116 -12.75 7.33 -11.14
C LYS A 116 -11.44 6.55 -11.05
N ASN A 117 -11.17 6.00 -9.86
CA ASN A 117 -10.01 5.17 -9.59
C ASN A 117 -10.33 4.09 -8.55
N SER A 118 -9.41 3.13 -8.40
CA SER A 118 -9.53 2.00 -7.47
C SER A 118 -9.04 2.31 -6.05
N LEU A 119 -8.64 3.56 -5.75
CA LEU A 119 -8.12 3.95 -4.42
C LEU A 119 -9.16 3.85 -3.30
N ASP A 120 -10.39 4.29 -3.57
CA ASP A 120 -11.48 4.37 -2.58
C ASP A 120 -12.49 3.20 -2.72
N CYS A 121 -12.41 2.42 -3.81
CA CYS A 121 -13.38 1.37 -4.11
C CYS A 121 -13.03 0.07 -3.39
N LEU A 122 -13.93 -0.43 -2.53
CA LEU A 122 -13.75 -1.71 -1.83
C LEU A 122 -14.13 -2.95 -2.65
N LEU A 123 -14.41 -2.79 -3.94
CA LEU A 123 -14.84 -3.87 -4.86
C LEU A 123 -16.00 -4.74 -4.33
N CYS A 124 -16.89 -4.19 -3.50
CA CYS A 124 -17.97 -4.94 -2.85
C CYS A 124 -19.10 -5.43 -3.77
N GLY A 125 -19.09 -5.10 -5.06
CA GLY A 125 -20.08 -5.54 -6.05
C GLY A 125 -21.51 -4.97 -5.92
N ARG A 126 -21.87 -4.30 -4.83
CA ARG A 126 -23.25 -3.81 -4.61
C ARG A 126 -23.79 -2.90 -5.69
N CYS A 127 -22.93 -2.11 -6.31
CA CYS A 127 -23.37 -1.25 -7.41
C CYS A 127 -23.76 -2.02 -8.67
N VAL A 128 -23.23 -3.21 -8.89
CA VAL A 128 -23.64 -4.11 -9.99
C VAL A 128 -25.05 -4.61 -9.72
N LEU A 129 -25.31 -5.11 -8.51
CA LEU A 129 -26.64 -5.61 -8.10
C LEU A 129 -27.73 -4.52 -8.11
N LEU A 130 -27.38 -3.28 -7.80
CA LEU A 130 -28.33 -2.17 -7.67
C LEU A 130 -28.53 -1.36 -8.96
N CYS A 131 -27.76 -1.61 -10.02
CA CYS A 131 -27.84 -0.81 -11.23
C CYS A 131 -28.91 -1.36 -12.18
N GLU A 132 -29.98 -0.59 -12.43
CA GLU A 132 -31.00 -0.91 -13.44
C GLU A 132 -30.50 -0.87 -14.87
N ARG A 133 -29.34 -0.25 -15.11
CA ARG A 133 -28.85 0.06 -16.44
C ARG A 133 -27.56 -0.66 -16.80
N GLU A 134 -27.17 -1.63 -15.97
CA GLU A 134 -26.03 -2.52 -16.22
C GLU A 134 -24.73 -1.75 -16.57
N SER A 135 -24.59 -0.56 -16.00
CA SER A 135 -23.47 0.34 -16.26
C SER A 135 -22.16 -0.11 -15.62
N PRO A 136 -22.11 -0.53 -14.33
CA PRO A 136 -20.86 -1.00 -13.73
C PRO A 136 -20.50 -2.39 -14.24
N ARG A 137 -19.29 -2.52 -14.79
CA ARG A 137 -18.71 -3.76 -15.31
C ARG A 137 -17.37 -4.02 -14.67
N LEU A 138 -17.08 -5.31 -14.47
CA LEU A 138 -15.77 -5.78 -14.09
C LEU A 138 -14.94 -5.93 -15.37
N LEU A 139 -13.86 -5.17 -15.49
CA LEU A 139 -13.02 -5.13 -16.68
C LEU A 139 -11.62 -5.64 -16.35
N LEU A 140 -11.04 -6.37 -17.30
CA LEU A 140 -9.62 -6.67 -17.29
C LEU A 140 -8.87 -5.46 -17.86
N ARG A 141 -7.81 -5.06 -17.17
CA ARG A 141 -6.97 -3.93 -17.57
C ARG A 141 -5.50 -4.26 -17.39
N ASN A 142 -4.66 -3.46 -18.03
CA ASN A 142 -3.25 -3.42 -17.71
C ASN A 142 -3.05 -2.83 -16.29
N PRO A 143 -2.40 -3.54 -15.36
CA PRO A 143 -2.27 -3.13 -13.97
C PRO A 143 -1.54 -1.79 -13.79
N PHE A 144 -0.66 -1.41 -14.72
CA PHE A 144 0.16 -0.20 -14.55
C PHE A 144 -0.47 1.07 -15.15
N VAL A 145 -1.54 0.96 -15.95
CA VAL A 145 -2.13 2.12 -16.64
C VAL A 145 -2.82 3.08 -15.66
N GLU A 146 -3.48 2.56 -14.62
CA GLU A 146 -4.13 3.42 -13.62
C GLU A 146 -3.12 4.20 -12.78
N LEU A 147 -1.98 3.61 -12.43
CA LEU A 147 -0.88 4.31 -11.77
C LEU A 147 -0.47 5.57 -12.54
N LEU A 148 -0.33 5.44 -13.87
CA LEU A 148 -0.01 6.57 -14.75
C LEU A 148 -1.15 7.58 -14.87
N ALA A 149 -2.41 7.14 -14.82
CA ALA A 149 -3.57 8.04 -14.88
C ALA A 149 -3.66 8.93 -13.63
N ILE A 150 -3.28 8.40 -12.46
CA ILE A 150 -3.26 9.15 -11.21
C ILE A 150 -2.11 10.17 -11.19
N LYS A 151 -0.99 9.93 -11.90
CA LYS A 151 0.20 10.82 -11.95
C LYS A 151 0.71 11.27 -10.57
N GLY A 152 0.50 10.46 -9.53
CA GLY A 152 0.82 10.86 -8.15
C GLY A 152 -0.05 11.99 -7.59
N ARG A 153 -1.07 12.47 -8.31
CA ARG A 153 -1.99 13.58 -7.94
C ARG A 153 -2.85 13.30 -6.72
N ASP A 154 -2.95 12.04 -6.32
CA ASP A 154 -3.68 11.68 -5.12
C ASP A 154 -2.77 11.79 -3.90
N LEU A 155 -3.15 12.67 -2.97
CA LEU A 155 -2.45 12.90 -1.70
C LEU A 155 -2.16 11.58 -0.96
N THR A 156 -3.02 10.58 -1.12
CA THR A 156 -2.83 9.26 -0.51
C THR A 156 -1.54 8.62 -0.99
N CYS A 157 -1.34 8.49 -2.31
CA CYS A 157 -0.16 7.86 -2.88
C CYS A 157 1.12 8.68 -2.58
N THR A 158 0.99 10.01 -2.51
CA THR A 158 2.10 10.91 -2.23
C THR A 158 2.81 10.63 -0.91
N PHE A 159 2.06 10.29 0.15
CA PHE A 159 2.64 10.05 1.47
C PHE A 159 2.73 8.57 1.81
N ILE A 160 1.76 7.75 1.37
CA ILE A 160 1.73 6.33 1.70
C ILE A 160 2.86 5.57 1.00
N ILE A 161 3.14 5.81 -0.29
CA ILE A 161 4.15 5.05 -1.02
C ILE A 161 5.58 5.28 -0.49
N PRO A 162 6.03 6.54 -0.28
CA PRO A 162 7.38 6.77 0.25
C PRO A 162 7.50 6.31 1.70
N PHE A 163 6.43 6.44 2.50
CA PHE A 163 6.40 5.94 3.86
C PHE A 163 6.46 4.41 3.90
N LEU A 164 5.68 3.73 3.06
CA LEU A 164 5.68 2.28 2.92
C LEU A 164 7.10 1.79 2.58
N ALA A 165 7.72 2.34 1.54
CA ALA A 165 9.06 1.97 1.12
C ALA A 165 10.14 2.29 2.19
N GLY A 166 10.09 3.47 2.81
CA GLY A 166 11.01 3.84 3.88
C GLY A 166 10.87 2.96 5.12
N SER A 167 9.64 2.62 5.51
CA SER A 167 9.38 1.74 6.64
C SER A 167 9.84 0.29 6.40
N GLN A 168 9.93 -0.15 5.14
CA GLN A 168 10.47 -1.46 4.79
C GLN A 168 11.98 -1.49 4.99
N TRP A 169 12.69 -0.49 4.46
CA TRP A 169 14.13 -0.37 4.68
C TRP A 169 14.46 -0.31 6.17
N ALA A 170 13.73 0.50 6.95
CA ALA A 170 13.92 0.57 8.38
C ALA A 170 13.72 -0.80 9.07
N ARG A 171 12.68 -1.56 8.69
CA ARG A 171 12.42 -2.90 9.25
C ARG A 171 13.48 -3.92 8.86
N PHE A 172 13.90 -3.98 7.59
CA PHE A 172 14.97 -4.87 7.15
C PHE A 172 16.30 -4.56 7.85
N ILE A 173 16.65 -3.27 7.99
CA ILE A 173 17.87 -2.85 8.69
C ILE A 173 17.85 -3.29 10.16
N VAL A 174 16.71 -3.20 10.84
CA VAL A 174 16.58 -3.59 12.26
C VAL A 174 16.68 -5.09 12.48
N GLU A 175 16.27 -5.89 11.49
CA GLU A 175 16.38 -7.35 11.50
C GLU A 175 17.80 -7.85 11.21
N ASP A 176 18.69 -7.00 10.66
CA ASP A 176 20.10 -7.34 10.47
C ASP A 176 20.82 -7.45 11.83
N ALA A 177 21.55 -8.55 12.03
CA ALA A 177 22.31 -8.83 13.25
C ALA A 177 23.36 -7.74 13.57
N LYS A 178 23.88 -7.06 12.54
CA LYS A 178 24.82 -5.94 12.69
C LYS A 178 24.17 -4.72 13.33
N TYR A 179 22.89 -4.47 13.04
CA TYR A 179 22.17 -3.35 13.63
C TYR A 179 21.97 -3.55 15.13
N GLN A 180 21.52 -4.75 15.53
CA GLN A 180 21.24 -5.05 16.94
C GLN A 180 22.49 -4.96 17.82
N SER A 181 23.66 -5.29 17.29
CA SER A 181 24.93 -5.25 18.02
C SER A 181 25.58 -3.85 18.09
N LEU A 182 25.40 -3.00 17.07
CA LEU A 182 26.14 -1.74 16.94
C LEU A 182 25.32 -0.49 17.27
N ILE A 183 24.02 -0.46 16.99
CA ILE A 183 23.24 0.79 16.95
C ILE A 183 22.54 1.14 18.27
N PRO A 184 21.82 0.23 18.95
CA PRO A 184 21.26 0.51 20.27
C PRO A 184 22.27 1.04 21.31
N PRO A 185 23.49 0.48 21.44
CA PRO A 185 24.46 1.01 22.41
C PRO A 185 24.99 2.41 22.04
N LEU A 186 24.93 2.82 20.77
CA LEU A 186 25.44 4.11 20.29
C LEU A 186 24.39 5.23 20.29
N PHE A 187 23.12 4.91 20.02
CA PHE A 187 22.04 5.89 19.83
C PHE A 187 20.98 5.90 20.94
N GLY A 188 21.12 5.05 21.97
CA GLY A 188 20.25 5.06 23.15
C GLY A 188 19.13 4.00 23.10
N PRO A 189 17.97 4.26 23.74
CA PRO A 189 16.90 3.27 23.85
C PRO A 189 16.44 2.76 22.47
N PRO A 190 16.06 1.47 22.32
CA PRO A 190 15.60 0.90 21.03
C PRO A 190 14.46 1.68 20.37
N ALA A 191 13.61 2.30 21.19
CA ALA A 191 12.53 3.17 20.74
C ALA A 191 13.03 4.41 19.98
N LEU A 192 14.11 5.04 20.47
CA LEU A 192 14.68 6.25 19.88
C LEU A 192 15.46 5.91 18.61
N SER A 193 16.29 4.87 18.66
CA SER A 193 17.08 4.43 17.50
C SER A 193 16.19 4.03 16.32
N PHE A 194 15.09 3.31 16.58
CA PHE A 194 14.13 2.96 15.54
C PHE A 194 13.40 4.19 14.99
N SER A 195 13.01 5.13 15.84
CA SER A 195 12.34 6.37 15.41
C SER A 195 13.22 7.19 14.48
N LEU A 196 14.50 7.36 14.82
CA LEU A 196 15.48 8.06 14.00
C LEU A 196 15.71 7.36 12.66
N LEU A 197 15.83 6.02 12.67
CA LEU A 197 15.97 5.22 11.46
C LEU A 197 14.74 5.34 10.54
N LEU A 198 13.53 5.26 11.11
CA LEU A 198 12.29 5.39 10.34
C LEU A 198 12.18 6.76 9.67
N ILE A 199 12.47 7.84 10.40
CA ILE A 199 12.49 9.21 9.87
C ILE A 199 13.55 9.35 8.78
N PHE A 200 14.75 8.80 9.01
CA PHE A 200 15.85 8.81 8.05
C PHE A 200 15.48 8.09 6.75
N CYS A 201 15.01 6.84 6.82
CA CYS A 201 14.61 6.07 5.64
C CYS A 201 13.44 6.75 4.89
N PHE A 202 12.47 7.32 5.61
CA PHE A 202 11.39 8.09 4.97
C PHE A 202 11.94 9.33 4.24
N ALA A 203 12.85 10.08 4.85
CA ALA A 203 13.50 11.23 4.23
C ALA A 203 14.33 10.84 3.00
N VAL A 204 15.02 9.69 3.04
CA VAL A 204 15.75 9.13 1.90
C VAL A 204 14.81 8.88 0.72
N PHE A 205 13.65 8.25 0.93
CA PHE A 205 12.69 8.01 -0.16
C PHE A 205 12.08 9.31 -0.71
N LEU A 206 11.80 10.30 0.13
CA LEU A 206 11.41 11.64 -0.34
C LEU A 206 12.53 12.30 -1.16
N GLY A 207 13.78 12.10 -0.76
CA GLY A 207 14.97 12.51 -1.49
C GLY A 207 15.08 11.84 -2.87
N ILE A 208 14.91 10.52 -2.95
CA ILE A 208 14.90 9.74 -4.19
C ILE A 208 13.81 10.24 -5.14
N ILE A 209 12.60 10.50 -4.63
CA ILE A 209 11.48 11.03 -5.41
C ILE A 209 11.81 12.44 -5.94
N THR A 210 12.34 13.31 -5.08
CA THR A 210 12.72 14.67 -5.47
C THR A 210 13.84 14.67 -6.49
N PHE A 211 14.83 13.78 -6.32
CA PHE A 211 15.95 13.60 -7.25
C PHE A 211 15.47 13.05 -8.60
N GLY A 212 14.62 12.02 -8.60
CA GLY A 212 14.02 11.46 -9.81
C GLY A 212 13.18 12.48 -10.58
N ASN A 213 12.44 13.36 -9.89
CA ASN A 213 11.73 14.47 -10.53
C ASN A 213 12.67 15.45 -11.24
N ARG A 214 13.85 15.72 -10.67
CA ARG A 214 14.87 16.56 -11.32
C ARG A 214 15.43 15.88 -12.56
N LEU A 215 15.69 14.57 -12.51
CA LEU A 215 16.16 13.79 -13.67
C LEU A 215 15.16 13.82 -14.84
N LEU A 216 13.86 13.85 -14.55
CA LEU A 216 12.81 13.97 -15.57
C LEU A 216 12.71 15.37 -16.21
N GLY A 217 13.63 16.30 -15.90
CA GLY A 217 13.61 17.64 -16.47
C GLY A 217 12.44 18.51 -16.02
N MET A 218 11.68 18.08 -14.99
CA MET A 218 10.62 18.87 -14.38
C MET A 218 11.25 20.01 -13.57
N ARG A 219 11.59 21.09 -14.26
CA ARG A 219 12.23 22.28 -13.69
C ARG A 219 11.22 23.01 -12.81
N ARG A 220 11.39 22.90 -11.48
CA ARG A 220 10.87 23.75 -10.37
C ARG A 220 9.71 24.70 -10.71
N SER A 221 8.66 24.24 -11.38
CA SER A 221 7.43 25.00 -11.59
C SER A 221 6.41 24.48 -10.60
N SER A 222 6.44 25.06 -9.39
CA SER A 222 5.35 25.11 -8.38
C SER A 222 4.54 23.83 -8.05
N LEU A 223 4.89 22.66 -8.56
CA LEU A 223 4.17 21.42 -8.35
C LEU A 223 4.61 20.87 -6.98
N PRO A 224 3.73 20.90 -5.97
CA PRO A 224 4.05 20.30 -4.70
C PRO A 224 4.26 18.79 -4.88
N ILE A 225 4.95 18.14 -3.95
CA ILE A 225 5.27 16.69 -3.92
C ILE A 225 4.06 15.82 -4.34
N HIS A 226 2.85 16.33 -4.09
CA HIS A 226 1.55 15.85 -4.53
C HIS A 226 1.36 15.53 -6.03
N CYS A 227 2.32 15.78 -6.94
CA CYS A 227 2.18 15.46 -8.37
C CYS A 227 3.47 14.88 -8.97
N SER A 228 4.13 13.98 -8.25
CA SER A 228 5.39 13.39 -8.72
C SER A 228 5.16 12.12 -9.58
N PRO A 229 5.66 12.08 -10.82
CA PRO A 229 5.68 10.87 -11.65
C PRO A 229 6.61 9.77 -11.10
N MET A 230 7.48 10.08 -10.13
CA MET A 230 8.31 9.07 -9.47
C MET A 230 7.50 8.14 -8.56
N ILE A 231 6.39 8.63 -7.99
CA ILE A 231 5.54 7.82 -7.12
C ILE A 231 5.05 6.55 -7.84
N PRO A 232 4.38 6.62 -9.01
CA PRO A 232 3.96 5.42 -9.73
C PRO A 232 5.14 4.56 -10.20
N VAL A 233 6.32 5.14 -10.47
CA VAL A 233 7.52 4.38 -10.84
C VAL A 233 8.04 3.53 -9.69
N LEU A 234 8.04 4.05 -8.45
CA LEU A 234 8.50 3.33 -7.26
C LEU A 234 7.45 2.40 -6.66
N THR A 235 6.17 2.57 -7.01
CA THR A 235 5.05 1.82 -6.41
C THR A 235 5.21 0.29 -6.57
N PRO A 236 5.52 -0.27 -7.77
CA PRO A 236 5.69 -1.72 -7.92
C PRO A 236 6.78 -2.29 -7.01
N LEU A 237 7.90 -1.59 -6.89
CA LEU A 237 9.02 -1.98 -6.03
C LEU A 237 8.65 -1.90 -4.54
N ALA A 238 7.98 -0.83 -4.11
CA ALA A 238 7.53 -0.66 -2.73
C ALA A 238 6.54 -1.75 -2.29
N PHE A 239 5.60 -2.15 -3.14
CA PHE A 239 4.69 -3.26 -2.81
C PHE A 239 5.38 -4.62 -2.86
N SER A 240 6.36 -4.80 -3.74
CA SER A 240 7.16 -6.03 -3.78
C SER A 240 7.98 -6.19 -2.50
N GLY A 241 8.56 -5.10 -1.98
CA GLY A 241 9.23 -5.08 -0.67
C GLY A 241 8.29 -5.45 0.48
N GLU A 242 7.04 -4.94 0.49
CA GLU A 242 6.08 -5.31 1.54
C GLU A 242 5.69 -6.78 1.45
N LEU A 243 5.47 -7.26 0.22
CA LEU A 243 5.09 -8.64 -0.04
C LEU A 243 6.20 -9.60 0.40
N ILE A 244 7.46 -9.30 0.05
CA ILE A 244 8.64 -10.06 0.50
C ILE A 244 8.67 -10.12 2.02
N TYR A 245 8.60 -8.96 2.68
CA TYR A 245 8.65 -8.87 4.14
C TYR A 245 7.58 -9.75 4.79
N ARG A 246 6.31 -9.63 4.37
CA ARG A 246 5.20 -10.39 4.98
C ARG A 246 5.21 -11.87 4.59
N LEU A 247 5.60 -12.20 3.36
CA LEU A 247 5.60 -13.57 2.87
C LEU A 247 6.70 -14.41 3.52
N LYS A 248 7.87 -13.81 3.84
CA LYS A 248 8.94 -14.47 4.60
C LYS A 248 8.43 -15.05 5.92
N TYR A 249 7.78 -14.21 6.73
CA TYR A 249 7.17 -14.63 8.01
C TYR A 249 6.04 -15.64 7.81
N LEU A 250 5.19 -15.44 6.79
CA LEU A 250 4.09 -16.37 6.51
C LEU A 250 4.62 -17.77 6.15
N LEU A 251 5.64 -17.86 5.30
CA LEU A 251 6.20 -19.13 4.84
C LEU A 251 7.06 -19.80 5.91
N SER A 252 7.78 -19.03 6.75
CA SER A 252 8.54 -19.60 7.86
C SER A 252 7.63 -20.23 8.91
N GLU A 253 6.45 -19.64 9.16
CA GLU A 253 5.49 -20.12 10.17
C GLU A 253 4.36 -20.98 9.59
N ALA A 254 4.24 -21.12 8.26
CA ALA A 254 3.17 -21.87 7.61
C ALA A 254 3.08 -23.32 8.10
N GLY A 255 4.24 -23.92 8.37
CA GLY A 255 4.37 -25.26 8.93
C GLY A 255 3.73 -25.44 10.31
N ASN A 256 3.72 -24.39 11.11
CA ASN A 256 3.20 -24.41 12.48
C ASN A 256 1.69 -24.18 12.53
N PHE A 257 1.08 -23.72 11.43
CA PHE A 257 -0.34 -23.36 11.38
C PHE A 257 -1.29 -24.52 11.80
N PRO A 258 -1.13 -25.77 11.32
CA PRO A 258 -2.00 -26.87 11.75
C PRO A 258 -1.89 -27.16 13.25
N THR A 259 -0.67 -27.10 13.80
CA THR A 259 -0.41 -27.31 15.23
C THR A 259 -1.03 -26.21 16.08
N VAL A 260 -0.91 -24.95 15.65
CA VAL A 260 -1.54 -23.81 16.33
C VAL A 260 -3.06 -23.91 16.28
N LEU A 261 -3.64 -24.32 15.15
CA LEU A 261 -5.08 -24.46 14.98
C LEU A 261 -5.65 -25.58 15.86
N THR A 262 -5.00 -26.75 15.89
CA THR A 262 -5.45 -27.90 16.69
C THR A 262 -5.40 -27.60 18.20
N ARG A 263 -4.38 -26.85 18.65
CA ARG A 263 -4.28 -26.37 20.03
C ARG A 263 -5.46 -25.51 20.46
N GLN A 264 -6.11 -24.76 19.55
CA GLN A 264 -7.31 -23.98 19.90
C GLN A 264 -8.52 -24.85 20.27
N PHE A 265 -8.55 -26.10 19.78
CA PHE A 265 -9.58 -27.08 20.11
C PHE A 265 -9.15 -28.04 21.22
N GLY A 266 -8.01 -27.79 21.88
CA GLY A 266 -7.46 -28.68 22.92
C GLY A 266 -6.82 -29.97 22.39
N LEU A 267 -6.60 -30.08 21.07
CA LEU A 267 -5.96 -31.23 20.44
C LEU A 267 -4.48 -30.93 20.18
N THR A 268 -3.57 -31.80 20.62
CA THR A 268 -2.12 -31.65 20.40
C THR A 268 -1.64 -32.64 19.35
N ILE A 269 -1.95 -32.37 18.08
CA ILE A 269 -1.49 -33.20 16.97
C ILE A 269 -0.13 -32.66 16.51
N GLU A 270 0.96 -33.32 16.91
CA GLU A 270 2.33 -32.89 16.63
C GLU A 270 2.84 -33.30 15.23
N HIS A 271 2.13 -34.18 14.52
CA HIS A 271 2.65 -34.84 13.30
C HIS A 271 2.35 -34.12 11.98
N PHE A 272 1.73 -32.93 12.02
CA PHE A 272 1.31 -32.18 10.82
C PHE A 272 2.13 -30.91 10.55
N SER A 273 3.34 -30.79 11.10
CA SER A 273 4.24 -29.67 10.79
C SER A 273 5.19 -30.01 9.66
N PHE A 274 5.26 -29.15 8.64
CA PHE A 274 6.25 -29.22 7.57
C PHE A 274 7.11 -27.95 7.58
N VAL A 275 8.39 -28.05 7.21
CA VAL A 275 9.28 -26.88 7.14
C VAL A 275 9.58 -26.58 5.68
N ILE A 276 9.36 -25.33 5.28
CA ILE A 276 9.74 -24.87 3.94
C ILE A 276 11.24 -24.55 3.97
N PRO A 277 12.04 -25.11 3.04
CA PRO A 277 13.48 -24.89 3.04
C PRO A 277 13.80 -23.40 2.78
N ALA A 278 14.77 -22.86 3.52
CA ALA A 278 15.16 -21.45 3.43
C ALA A 278 15.56 -21.03 2.00
N SER A 279 16.18 -21.94 1.23
CA SER A 279 16.55 -21.70 -0.17
C SER A 279 15.34 -21.42 -1.07
N ALA A 280 14.21 -22.10 -0.85
CA ALA A 280 12.98 -21.86 -1.61
C ALA A 280 12.36 -20.50 -1.26
N ILE A 281 12.42 -20.10 0.02
CA ILE A 281 11.97 -18.78 0.46
C ILE A 281 12.83 -17.69 -0.20
N SER A 282 14.15 -17.78 -0.09
CA SER A 282 15.06 -16.80 -0.71
C SER A 282 14.90 -16.72 -2.23
N LEU A 283 14.71 -17.85 -2.93
CA LEU A 283 14.45 -17.85 -4.37
C LEU A 283 13.16 -17.08 -4.71
N LEU A 284 12.10 -17.29 -3.93
CA LEU A 284 10.83 -16.61 -4.11
C LEU A 284 10.94 -15.11 -3.83
N GLU A 285 11.70 -14.71 -2.81
CA GLU A 285 11.96 -13.30 -2.49
C GLU A 285 12.67 -12.58 -3.65
N ILE A 286 13.69 -13.21 -4.22
CA ILE A 286 14.42 -12.69 -5.39
C ILE A 286 13.50 -12.57 -6.60
N LEU A 287 12.65 -13.57 -6.84
CA LEU A 287 11.69 -13.56 -7.95
C LEU A 287 10.66 -12.43 -7.80
N ILE A 288 10.12 -12.23 -6.59
CA ILE A 288 9.18 -11.13 -6.31
C ILE A 288 9.88 -9.77 -6.49
N LEU A 289 11.12 -9.63 -6.02
CA LEU A 289 11.88 -8.38 -6.18
C LEU A 289 12.16 -8.09 -7.66
N ALA A 290 12.52 -9.11 -8.44
CA ALA A 290 12.74 -9.00 -9.87
C ALA A 290 11.45 -8.58 -10.60
N LEU A 291 10.30 -9.18 -10.27
CA LEU A 291 9.00 -8.78 -10.81
C LEU A 291 8.65 -7.33 -10.46
N GLY A 292 8.94 -6.88 -9.23
CA GLY A 292 8.79 -5.49 -8.82
C GLY A 292 9.63 -4.52 -9.65
N CYS A 293 10.91 -4.86 -9.86
CA CYS A 293 11.84 -4.08 -10.67
C CYS A 293 11.40 -4.01 -12.14
N LEU A 294 10.99 -5.15 -12.72
CA LEU A 294 10.43 -5.22 -14.08
C LEU A 294 9.14 -4.39 -14.21
N GLY A 295 8.26 -4.44 -13.21
CA GLY A 295 7.06 -3.60 -13.13
C GLY A 295 7.40 -2.10 -13.13
N SER A 296 8.39 -1.70 -12.34
CA SER A 296 8.88 -0.32 -12.33
C SER A 296 9.49 0.10 -13.68
N PHE A 297 10.27 -0.75 -14.34
CA PHE A 297 10.79 -0.50 -15.69
C PHE A 297 9.68 -0.39 -16.73
N TYR A 298 8.65 -1.22 -16.62
CA TYR A 298 7.48 -1.16 -17.49
C TYR A 298 6.72 0.15 -17.32
N VAL A 299 6.54 0.62 -16.08
CA VAL A 299 5.96 1.95 -15.81
C VAL A 299 6.80 3.06 -16.44
N ILE A 300 8.14 3.00 -16.35
CA ILE A 300 9.04 3.96 -17.01
C ILE A 300 8.85 3.93 -18.54
N ALA A 301 8.74 2.73 -19.13
CA ALA A 301 8.51 2.58 -20.57
C ALA A 301 7.16 3.17 -21.01
N LEU A 302 6.09 2.97 -20.22
CA LEU A 302 4.79 3.59 -20.47
C LEU A 302 4.85 5.12 -20.37
N PHE A 303 5.59 5.65 -19.39
CA PHE A 303 5.80 7.09 -19.26
C PHE A 303 6.54 7.64 -20.49
N ARG A 304 7.55 6.93 -20.98
CA ARG A 304 8.30 7.29 -22.20
C ARG A 304 7.39 7.38 -23.41
N GLN A 305 6.53 6.38 -23.62
CA GLN A 305 5.60 6.37 -24.76
C GLN A 305 4.69 7.61 -24.73
N LYS A 306 4.11 7.90 -23.56
CA LYS A 306 3.22 9.05 -23.37
C LYS A 306 3.92 10.41 -23.49
N GLN A 307 5.19 10.50 -23.12
CA GLN A 307 5.99 11.72 -23.30
C GLN A 307 6.49 11.91 -24.74
N SER A 308 6.79 10.81 -25.44
CA SER A 308 7.18 10.84 -26.85
C SER A 308 6.08 11.43 -27.72
N GLU A 309 4.81 11.12 -27.43
CA GLU A 309 3.64 11.74 -28.08
C GLU A 309 3.58 13.26 -27.86
N SER A 310 4.19 13.76 -26.78
CA SER A 310 4.23 15.19 -26.43
C SER A 310 5.52 15.91 -26.86
N GLY A 311 6.40 15.25 -27.62
CA GLY A 311 7.63 15.86 -28.16
C GLY A 311 8.73 16.12 -27.13
N GLN A 312 8.64 15.60 -25.91
CA GLN A 312 9.68 15.71 -24.88
C GLN A 312 10.48 14.40 -24.78
N THR A 313 11.73 14.41 -25.25
CA THR A 313 12.65 13.28 -25.17
C THR A 313 13.69 13.52 -24.07
N GLY A 314 13.54 12.88 -22.90
CA GLY A 314 14.48 13.05 -21.79
C GLY A 314 14.58 11.89 -20.78
N PHE A 315 15.83 11.48 -20.50
CA PHE A 315 16.36 10.78 -19.31
C PHE A 315 15.74 9.46 -18.79
N CYS A 316 15.16 8.61 -19.64
CA CYS A 316 14.67 7.28 -19.22
C CYS A 316 15.77 6.36 -18.64
N ARG A 317 17.00 6.43 -19.16
CA ARG A 317 18.13 5.58 -18.71
C ARG A 317 18.57 5.92 -17.28
N SER A 318 18.63 7.20 -16.94
CA SER A 318 18.98 7.65 -15.59
C SER A 318 17.94 7.21 -14.56
N LEU A 319 16.67 7.19 -14.96
CA LEU A 319 15.58 6.72 -14.11
C LEU A 319 15.63 5.20 -13.89
N GLN A 320 15.96 4.43 -14.92
CA GLN A 320 16.21 2.98 -14.79
C GLN A 320 17.37 2.71 -13.84
N ILE A 321 18.49 3.45 -13.95
CA ILE A 321 19.64 3.32 -13.04
C ILE A 321 19.22 3.61 -11.58
N LEU A 322 18.41 4.65 -11.36
CA LEU A 322 17.90 4.98 -10.03
C LEU A 322 17.01 3.87 -9.45
N VAL A 323 16.11 3.30 -10.26
CA VAL A 323 15.27 2.17 -9.80
C VAL A 323 16.13 0.93 -9.53
N SER A 324 17.11 0.64 -10.39
CA SER A 324 18.05 -0.46 -10.18
C SER A 324 18.84 -0.29 -8.88
N SER A 325 19.31 0.93 -8.56
CA SER A 325 20.06 1.14 -7.32
C SER A 325 19.19 0.91 -6.08
N VAL A 326 17.92 1.35 -6.10
CA VAL A 326 16.96 1.07 -5.03
C VAL A 326 16.69 -0.43 -4.92
N ALA A 327 16.52 -1.14 -6.04
CA ALA A 327 16.32 -2.59 -6.05
C ALA A 327 17.54 -3.36 -5.55
N ILE A 328 18.77 -2.90 -5.87
CA ILE A 328 20.00 -3.46 -5.33
C ILE A 328 20.07 -3.29 -3.82
N VAL A 329 19.69 -2.12 -3.28
CA VAL A 329 19.64 -1.94 -1.82
C VAL A 329 18.62 -2.89 -1.19
N TYR A 330 17.43 -3.08 -1.78
CA TYR A 330 16.50 -4.11 -1.31
C TYR A 330 17.12 -5.51 -1.33
N PHE A 331 17.80 -5.89 -2.41
CA PHE A 331 18.46 -7.19 -2.51
C PHE A 331 19.52 -7.39 -1.42
N LEU A 332 20.33 -6.36 -1.15
CA LEU A 332 21.35 -6.37 -0.09
C LEU A 332 20.76 -6.40 1.33
N LEU A 333 19.53 -5.89 1.51
CA LEU A 333 18.83 -5.89 2.79
C LEU A 333 18.06 -7.19 3.05
N ILE A 334 17.76 -7.97 2.01
CA ILE A 334 17.05 -9.26 2.12
C ILE A 334 18.04 -10.41 2.40
N GLY A 335 19.22 -10.36 1.78
CA GLY A 335 20.26 -11.39 1.91
C GLY A 335 21.10 -11.26 3.17
#